data_AF-A0AAE3J887-F1
#
_entry.id   AF-A0AAE3J887-F1
#
_cell.length_a   1.000
_cell.length_b   1.000
_cell.length_c   1.000
_cell.angle_alpha   90.00
_cell.angle_beta   90.00
_cell.angle_gamma   90.00
#
_symmetry.space_group_name_H-M   'P 1'
#
loop_
_entity.id
_entity.type
_entity.pdbx_description
1 polymer ?
#
loop_
_entity_poly.entity_id
_entity_poly.type
_entity_poly.pdbx_seq_one_letter_code
_entity_poly.pdbx_strand_id
1 'polypeptide(L)'
;MNPLYVGIDVSSKSNVVYFMLPDGSKHSNFSVANSHTGSSQLVKRILSAMTSCSLDSVLIGLEATSVYGDNLVYFLREDAALARFNSKIHVLNLKQVSKFKEAYNDLPKNDFIDSFVIADCPLDISPPGLKIKFRFSRTNIC
;
A
#
# COMPACT_ATOMS: atom_id res chain seq x y z
N MET A 1 0.75 14.64 10.13
CA MET A 1 0.11 13.52 9.44
C MET A 1 0.77 12.25 9.94
N ASN A 2 -0.03 11.32 10.42
CA ASN A 2 0.37 10.01 10.91
C ASN A 2 -0.27 8.94 10.03
N PRO A 3 0.27 8.68 8.82
CA PRO A 3 -0.40 7.88 7.81
C PRO A 3 -0.14 6.38 7.93
N LEU A 4 -1.14 5.57 7.61
CA LEU A 4 -0.95 4.18 7.19
C LEU A 4 -0.60 4.14 5.71
N TYR A 5 0.52 3.51 5.35
CA TYR A 5 0.85 3.22 3.96
C TYR A 5 0.36 1.81 3.60
N VAL A 6 -0.41 1.72 2.52
CA VAL A 6 -1.00 0.47 2.06
C VAL A 6 -0.56 0.25 0.63
N GLY A 7 0.21 -0.81 0.39
CA GLY A 7 0.56 -1.22 -0.97
C GLY A 7 -0.25 -2.44 -1.38
N ILE A 8 -0.84 -2.38 -2.57
CA ILE A 8 -1.69 -3.43 -3.10
C ILE A 8 -1.17 -3.85 -4.47
N ASP A 9 -0.69 -5.08 -4.56
CA ASP A 9 -0.48 -5.75 -5.83
C ASP A 9 -1.77 -6.46 -6.24
N VAL A 10 -2.39 -5.97 -7.31
CA VAL A 10 -3.69 -6.46 -7.79
C VAL A 10 -3.49 -7.53 -8.86
N SER A 11 -4.10 -8.69 -8.62
CA SER A 11 -4.24 -9.74 -9.61
C SER A 11 -5.71 -10.10 -9.86
N SER A 12 -5.97 -10.90 -10.88
CA SER A 12 -7.34 -11.34 -11.22
C SER A 12 -7.98 -12.22 -10.14
N LYS A 13 -7.19 -12.88 -9.28
CA LYS A 13 -7.70 -13.82 -8.26
C LYS A 13 -7.57 -13.30 -6.84
N SER A 14 -6.42 -12.72 -6.52
CA SER A 14 -6.11 -12.24 -5.17
C SER A 14 -5.29 -10.97 -5.19
N ASN A 15 -5.59 -10.05 -4.29
CA ASN A 15 -4.85 -8.84 -4.07
C ASN A 15 -3.90 -9.08 -2.91
N VAL A 16 -2.60 -8.97 -3.15
CA VAL A 16 -1.57 -9.05 -2.11
C VAL A 16 -1.43 -7.65 -1.52
N VAL A 17 -1.44 -7.58 -0.19
CA VAL A 17 -1.53 -6.32 0.56
C VAL A 17 -0.41 -6.23 1.56
N TYR A 18 0.21 -5.06 1.63
CA TYR A 18 1.23 -4.72 2.60
C TYR A 18 0.85 -3.44 3.35
N PHE A 19 0.82 -3.51 4.68
CA PHE A 19 0.63 -2.36 5.55
C PHE A 19 1.95 -1.96 6.18
N MET A 20 2.29 -0.69 6.03
CA MET A 20 3.49 -0.06 6.56
C MET A 20 3.10 1.12 7.44
N LEU A 21 3.73 1.18 8.61
CA LEU A 21 3.54 2.25 9.58
C LEU A 21 4.32 3.51 9.18
N PRO A 22 3.98 4.67 9.79
CA PRO A 22 4.67 5.94 9.56
C PRO A 22 6.20 5.90 9.75
N ASP A 23 6.69 4.99 10.59
CA ASP A 23 8.11 4.81 10.88
C ASP A 23 8.84 3.92 9.84
N GLY A 24 8.13 3.43 8.82
CA GLY A 24 8.62 2.52 7.78
C GLY A 24 8.62 1.05 8.21
N SER A 25 8.17 0.73 9.44
CA SER A 25 8.08 -0.65 9.90
C SER A 25 6.84 -1.37 9.32
N LYS A 26 6.94 -2.69 9.22
CA LYS A 26 5.82 -3.54 8.78
C LYS A 26 4.77 -3.62 9.88
N HIS A 27 3.52 -3.23 9.58
CA HIS A 27 2.38 -3.58 10.42
C HIS A 27 1.93 -5.02 10.16
N SER A 28 1.60 -5.31 8.89
CA SER A 28 1.08 -6.63 8.49
C SER A 28 1.14 -6.80 6.97
N ASN A 29 1.21 -8.04 6.50
CA ASN A 29 0.96 -8.38 5.11
C ASN A 29 -0.02 -9.55 5.03
N PHE A 30 -0.85 -9.58 3.98
CA PHE A 30 -1.87 -10.60 3.79
C PHE A 30 -2.38 -10.54 2.35
N SER A 31 -3.15 -11.56 1.94
CA SER A 31 -3.84 -11.57 0.66
C SER A 31 -5.35 -11.60 0.86
N VAL A 32 -6.08 -10.87 0.02
CA VAL A 32 -7.56 -10.91 -0.04
C VAL A 32 -7.99 -11.33 -1.43
N ALA A 33 -9.15 -11.96 -1.56
CA ALA A 33 -9.71 -12.26 -2.89
C ALA A 33 -9.97 -10.96 -3.67
N ASN A 34 -9.78 -10.96 -4.99
CA ASN A 34 -10.22 -9.87 -5.84
C ASN A 34 -11.74 -9.97 -6.09
N SER A 35 -12.51 -9.71 -5.04
CA SER A 35 -13.96 -9.74 -5.05
C SER A 35 -14.50 -8.71 -4.05
N HIS A 36 -15.77 -8.37 -4.15
CA HIS A 36 -16.43 -7.44 -3.22
C HIS A 36 -16.21 -7.83 -1.74
N THR A 37 -16.31 -9.12 -1.43
CA THR A 37 -16.06 -9.64 -0.08
C THR A 37 -14.61 -9.41 0.36
N GLY A 38 -13.64 -9.60 -0.54
CA GLY A 38 -12.24 -9.32 -0.27
C GLY A 38 -11.96 -7.82 -0.07
N SER A 39 -12.56 -6.95 -0.88
CA SER A 39 -12.49 -5.49 -0.71
C SER A 39 -13.05 -5.05 0.64
N SER A 40 -14.19 -5.63 1.04
CA SER A 40 -14.78 -5.38 2.36
C SER A 40 -13.87 -5.82 3.51
N GLN A 41 -13.18 -6.96 3.37
CA GLN A 41 -12.19 -7.42 4.34
C GLN A 41 -10.98 -6.48 4.42
N LEU A 42 -10.52 -5.97 3.28
CA LEU A 42 -9.43 -5.01 3.22
C LEU A 42 -9.78 -3.72 3.98
N VAL A 43 -10.95 -3.13 3.72
CA VAL A 43 -11.41 -1.93 4.45
C VAL A 43 -11.44 -2.17 5.96
N LYS A 44 -12.01 -3.30 6.41
CA LYS A 44 -12.04 -3.65 7.85
C LYS A 44 -10.64 -3.73 8.45
N ARG A 45 -9.68 -4.29 7.72
CA ARG A 45 -8.28 -4.38 8.19
C ARG A 45 -7.61 -3.01 8.23
N ILE A 46 -7.84 -2.15 7.24
CA ILE A 46 -7.36 -0.76 7.24
C ILE A 46 -7.90 -0.05 8.48
N LEU A 47 -9.22 -0.06 8.70
CA LEU A 47 -9.85 0.60 9.86
C LEU A 47 -9.31 0.07 11.20
N SER A 48 -9.09 -1.23 11.29
CA SER A 48 -8.50 -1.86 12.48
C SER A 48 -7.09 -1.34 12.75
N ALA A 49 -6.23 -1.29 11.74
CA ALA A 49 -4.87 -0.76 11.85
C ALA A 49 -4.89 0.75 12.19
N MET A 50 -5.73 1.52 11.52
CA MET A 50 -5.91 2.96 11.76
C MET A 50 -6.29 3.25 13.20
N THR A 51 -7.25 2.50 13.75
CA THR A 51 -7.73 2.68 15.13
C THR A 51 -6.70 2.19 16.15
N SER A 52 -6.11 1.02 15.93
CA SER A 52 -5.16 0.41 16.87
C SER A 52 -3.87 1.21 17.00
N CYS A 53 -3.41 1.82 15.90
CA CYS A 53 -2.19 2.63 15.86
C CYS A 53 -2.45 4.14 15.98
N SER A 54 -3.70 4.57 16.20
CA SER A 54 -4.09 5.99 16.29
C SER A 54 -3.59 6.83 15.10
N LEU A 55 -3.86 6.33 13.89
CA LEU A 55 -3.47 6.96 12.61
C LEU A 55 -4.59 7.89 12.11
N ASP A 56 -4.20 8.97 11.43
CA ASP A 56 -5.13 10.02 10.98
C ASP A 56 -5.37 10.03 9.45
N SER A 57 -4.49 9.35 8.71
CA SER A 57 -4.46 9.38 7.25
C SER A 57 -4.18 7.98 6.69
N VAL A 58 -4.63 7.71 5.48
CA VAL A 58 -4.31 6.46 4.77
C VAL A 58 -3.86 6.78 3.35
N LEU A 59 -2.69 6.29 2.97
CA LEU A 59 -2.17 6.38 1.61
C LEU A 59 -2.14 4.99 1.00
N ILE A 60 -2.92 4.79 -0.06
CA ILE A 60 -3.05 3.51 -0.74
C ILE A 60 -2.35 3.61 -2.10
N GLY A 61 -1.27 2.87 -2.27
CA GLY A 61 -0.67 2.57 -3.57
C GLY A 61 -1.29 1.30 -4.15
N LEU A 62 -1.64 1.33 -5.43
CA LEU A 62 -2.18 0.18 -6.14
C LEU A 62 -1.49 0.01 -7.49
N GLU A 63 -0.93 -1.16 -7.76
CA GLU A 63 -0.40 -1.50 -9.09
C GLU A 63 -1.56 -1.90 -10.00
N ALA A 64 -1.85 -1.08 -11.02
CA ALA A 64 -2.91 -1.38 -11.97
C ALA A 64 -2.42 -2.38 -13.02
N THR A 65 -2.60 -3.67 -12.74
CA THR A 65 -2.51 -4.72 -13.75
C THR A 65 -3.79 -4.72 -14.59
N SER A 66 -3.93 -3.75 -15.52
CA SER A 66 -5.11 -3.60 -16.40
C SER A 66 -6.41 -3.26 -15.63
N VAL A 67 -7.58 -3.70 -16.12
CA VAL A 67 -8.94 -3.38 -15.62
C VAL A 67 -9.29 -3.99 -14.25
N TYR A 68 -8.45 -4.88 -13.71
CA TYR A 68 -8.75 -5.65 -12.49
C TYR A 68 -8.64 -4.81 -11.20
N GLY A 69 -7.96 -3.67 -11.26
CA GLY A 69 -7.80 -2.73 -10.15
C GLY A 69 -8.93 -1.70 -10.03
N ASP A 70 -9.64 -1.42 -11.12
CA ASP A 70 -10.63 -0.33 -11.16
C ASP A 70 -11.75 -0.55 -10.16
N ASN A 71 -12.33 -1.76 -10.13
CA ASN A 71 -13.39 -2.12 -9.18
C ASN A 71 -12.95 -1.95 -7.72
N LEU A 72 -11.69 -2.28 -7.40
CA LEU A 72 -11.15 -2.10 -6.06
C LEU A 72 -10.96 -0.61 -5.74
N VAL A 73 -10.46 0.19 -6.68
CA VAL A 73 -10.29 1.63 -6.50
C VAL A 73 -11.64 2.30 -6.30
N TYR A 74 -12.66 1.98 -7.10
CA TYR A 74 -14.01 2.51 -6.93
C TYR A 74 -14.57 2.15 -5.55
N PHE A 75 -14.46 0.88 -5.15
CA PHE A 75 -14.92 0.42 -3.83
C PHE A 75 -14.24 1.19 -2.69
N LEU A 76 -12.92 1.37 -2.74
CA LEU A 76 -12.17 2.07 -1.70
C LEU A 76 -12.45 3.58 -1.67
N ARG A 77 -12.79 4.19 -2.82
CA ARG A 77 -13.14 5.62 -2.91
C ARG A 77 -14.54 5.91 -2.38
N GLU A 78 -15.49 5.02 -2.63
CA GLU A 78 -16.89 5.19 -2.22
C GLU A 78 -17.16 4.71 -0.79
N ASP A 79 -16.20 4.01 -0.17
CA ASP A 79 -16.35 3.53 1.20
C ASP A 79 -16.41 4.69 2.22
N ALA A 80 -17.60 4.86 2.81
CA ALA A 80 -17.86 5.92 3.76
C ALA A 80 -17.00 5.84 5.04
N ALA A 81 -16.48 4.66 5.39
CA ALA A 81 -15.63 4.51 6.57
C ALA A 81 -14.21 5.02 6.29
N LEU A 82 -13.67 4.81 5.09
CA LEU A 82 -12.40 5.41 4.66
C LEU A 82 -12.51 6.92 4.47
N ALA A 83 -13.66 7.42 4.01
CA ALA A 83 -13.91 8.86 3.85
C ALA A 83 -13.83 9.66 5.16
N ARG A 84 -13.90 8.99 6.33
CA ARG A 84 -13.69 9.61 7.65
C ARG A 84 -12.22 9.94 7.94
N PHE A 85 -11.30 9.33 7.20
CA PHE A 85 -9.87 9.57 7.30
C PHE A 85 -9.40 10.39 6.10
N ASN A 86 -8.20 10.98 6.21
CA ASN A 86 -7.57 11.60 5.06
C ASN A 86 -7.01 10.50 4.12
N SER A 87 -7.89 9.94 3.29
CA SER A 87 -7.57 8.85 2.38
C SER A 87 -7.11 9.37 1.02
N LYS A 88 -5.94 8.91 0.56
CA LYS A 88 -5.42 9.14 -0.80
C LYS A 88 -5.14 7.83 -1.49
N ILE A 89 -5.58 7.70 -2.74
CA ILE A 89 -5.37 6.49 -3.55
C ILE A 89 -4.56 6.87 -4.78
N HIS A 90 -3.39 6.25 -4.91
CA HIS A 90 -2.46 6.39 -6.01
C HIS A 90 -2.44 5.11 -6.83
N VAL A 91 -2.90 5.21 -8.08
CA VAL A 91 -2.80 4.12 -9.04
C VAL A 91 -1.46 4.26 -9.76
N LEU A 92 -0.60 3.25 -9.60
CA LEU A 92 0.73 3.20 -10.17
C LEU A 92 0.71 2.36 -11.45
N ASN A 93 1.46 2.82 -12.45
CA ASN A 93 1.70 2.05 -13.67
C ASN A 93 2.83 1.02 -13.44
N LEU A 94 2.73 -0.14 -14.11
CA LEU A 94 3.77 -1.19 -14.14
C LEU A 94 5.19 -0.63 -14.38
N LYS A 95 5.33 0.38 -15.25
CA LYS A 95 6.62 1.04 -15.53
C LYS A 95 7.19 1.79 -14.32
N GLN A 96 6.33 2.39 -13.49
CA GLN A 96 6.75 3.09 -12.28
C GLN A 96 7.21 2.07 -11.25
N VAL A 97 6.39 1.04 -11.00
CA VAL A 97 6.73 -0.03 -10.06
C VAL A 97 8.03 -0.73 -10.46
N SER A 98 8.24 -1.04 -11.74
CA SER A 98 9.49 -1.65 -12.24
C SER A 98 10.72 -0.79 -11.95
N LYS A 99 10.65 0.53 -12.16
CA LYS A 99 11.77 1.45 -11.84
C LYS A 99 12.05 1.52 -10.34
N PHE A 100 11.01 1.47 -9.52
CA PHE A 100 11.19 1.39 -8.08
C PHE A 100 11.84 0.06 -7.70
N LYS A 101 11.38 -1.08 -8.23
CA LYS A 101 11.98 -2.40 -8.02
C LYS A 101 13.47 -2.44 -8.35
N GLU A 102 13.91 -1.77 -9.41
CA GLU A 102 15.34 -1.63 -9.76
C GLU A 102 16.17 -0.92 -8.67
N ALA A 103 15.56 -0.05 -7.87
CA ALA A 103 16.24 0.58 -6.72
C ALA A 103 16.40 -0.39 -5.53
N TYR A 104 15.70 -1.53 -5.52
CA TYR A 104 15.68 -2.53 -4.45
C TYR A 104 16.28 -3.89 -4.87
N ASN A 105 17.31 -3.90 -5.72
CA ASN A 105 17.93 -5.13 -6.26
C ASN A 105 18.43 -6.15 -5.21
N ASP A 106 18.60 -5.73 -3.95
CA ASP A 106 19.08 -6.58 -2.85
C ASP A 106 17.94 -7.21 -2.02
N LEU A 107 16.66 -6.97 -2.36
CA LEU A 107 15.55 -7.54 -1.61
C LEU A 107 15.32 -9.02 -1.94
N PRO A 108 14.99 -9.86 -0.94
CA PRO A 108 14.68 -11.26 -1.17
C PRO A 108 13.44 -11.41 -2.04
N LYS A 109 13.51 -12.23 -3.10
CA LYS A 109 12.36 -12.52 -3.98
C LYS A 109 11.25 -13.20 -3.19
N ASN A 110 10.24 -12.43 -2.77
CA ASN A 110 9.03 -12.94 -2.16
C ASN A 110 7.80 -12.22 -2.73
N ASP A 111 6.64 -12.86 -2.66
CA ASP A 111 5.38 -12.37 -3.26
C ASP A 111 4.86 -11.07 -2.62
N PHE A 112 5.43 -10.62 -1.50
CA PHE A 112 5.06 -9.39 -0.80
C PHE A 112 5.99 -8.21 -1.10
N ILE A 113 7.12 -8.42 -1.79
CA ILE A 113 8.04 -7.34 -2.15
C ILE A 113 7.33 -6.33 -3.04
N ASP A 114 6.52 -6.80 -3.98
CA ASP A 114 5.78 -5.95 -4.91
C ASP A 114 4.84 -5.04 -4.13
N SER A 115 4.04 -5.59 -3.22
CA SER A 115 3.18 -4.82 -2.33
C SER A 115 3.96 -3.89 -1.38
N PHE A 116 5.15 -4.28 -0.92
CA PHE A 116 6.01 -3.40 -0.11
C PHE A 116 6.50 -2.19 -0.91
N VAL A 117 7.02 -2.41 -2.12
CA VAL A 117 7.48 -1.34 -3.03
C VAL A 117 6.33 -0.40 -3.37
N ILE A 118 5.12 -0.94 -3.58
CA ILE A 118 3.91 -0.14 -3.83
C ILE A 118 3.50 0.64 -2.58
N ALA A 119 3.69 0.13 -1.36
CA ALA A 119 3.41 0.87 -0.13
C ALA A 119 4.40 2.03 0.07
N ASP A 120 5.66 1.84 -0.34
CA ASP A 120 6.73 2.85 -0.23
C ASP A 120 6.63 3.93 -1.32
N CYS A 121 6.12 3.60 -2.51
CA CYS A 121 6.06 4.55 -3.64
C CYS A 121 5.24 5.83 -3.39
N PRO A 122 4.06 5.81 -2.73
CA PRO A 122 3.30 7.01 -2.34
C PRO A 122 4.08 8.00 -1.45
N LEU A 123 5.12 7.57 -0.74
CA LEU A 123 6.01 8.47 0.02
C LEU A 123 6.81 9.39 -0.91
N ASP A 124 7.22 8.89 -2.07
CA ASP A 124 8.09 9.61 -3.01
C ASP A 124 7.33 10.60 -3.91
N ILE A 125 6.00 10.49 -3.96
CA ILE A 125 5.10 11.37 -4.72
C ILE A 125 4.60 12.55 -3.86
N SER A 126 4.86 12.53 -2.54
CA SER A 126 4.51 13.65 -1.64
C SER A 126 5.48 14.84 -1.83
N PRO A 127 5.00 16.10 -1.66
CA PRO A 127 5.83 17.30 -1.88
C PRO A 127 7.10 17.28 -1.01
N PRO A 128 8.18 17.98 -1.43
CA PRO A 128 9.58 17.78 -1.00
C PRO A 128 9.91 17.99 0.50
N GLY A 129 8.92 18.16 1.37
CA GLY A 129 9.06 18.27 2.83
C GLY A 129 8.96 16.94 3.59
N LEU A 130 8.48 15.85 2.98
CA LEU A 130 8.43 14.53 3.60
C LEU A 130 9.49 13.62 3.00
N LYS A 131 10.77 14.01 3.16
CA LYS A 131 11.87 13.05 3.09
C LYS A 131 11.78 12.12 4.30
N ILE A 132 10.78 11.25 4.33
CA ILE A 132 10.95 9.94 4.97
C ILE A 132 11.89 9.20 4.01
N LYS A 133 13.17 9.61 4.15
CA LYS A 133 14.37 8.83 4.03
C LYS A 133 14.04 7.46 3.44
N PHE A 134 14.57 7.18 2.25
CA PHE A 134 15.12 5.87 1.91
C PHE A 134 15.84 5.32 3.17
N ARG A 135 15.08 4.74 4.09
CA ARG A 135 15.49 4.25 5.42
C ARG A 135 15.31 2.75 5.45
N PHE A 136 15.50 2.13 4.30
CA PHE A 136 16.36 0.97 4.24
C PHE A 136 17.75 1.41 3.78
N SER A 137 18.41 2.20 4.64
CA SER A 137 19.85 2.05 4.77
C SER A 137 20.07 0.60 5.19
N ARG A 138 20.44 -0.25 4.22
CA ARG A 138 21.40 -1.37 4.29
C ARG A 138 21.57 -2.21 5.57
N THR A 139 20.68 -2.20 6.56
CA THR A 139 21.06 -2.70 7.90
C THR A 139 20.07 -3.62 8.61
N ASN A 140 18.89 -3.96 8.10
CA ASN A 140 18.00 -4.89 8.81
C ASN A 140 17.18 -5.80 7.89
N ILE A 141 17.86 -6.50 6.99
CA ILE A 141 17.42 -7.82 6.53
C ILE A 141 18.54 -8.77 6.91
N CYS A 142 18.51 -9.21 8.17
CA CYS A 142 19.14 -10.43 8.65
C CYS A 142 18.03 -11.26 9.30
#